data_AF-A0A6M2D1S3-F1
#
_entry.id   AF-A0A6M2D1S3-F1
#
_cell.length_a   1.000
_cell.length_b   1.000
_cell.length_c   1.000
_cell.angle_alpha   90.00
_cell.angle_beta   90.00
_cell.angle_gamma   90.00
#
_symmetry.space_group_name_H-M   'P 1'
#
loop_
_entity.id
_entity.type
_entity.pdbx_description
1 polymer ?
#
loop_
_entity_poly.entity_id
_entity_poly.type
_entity_poly.pdbx_seq_one_letter_code
_entity_poly.pdbx_strand_id
1 'polypeptide(L)'
;SSYEVDDAKYLADMLAKGKQEHGEVEADVIDDSEILFIEELQENECNILFYIGGFLLKGMLSVVAGCGHCNSALLGSTESEHATLTILKEYRSEGGNLTYPSKDVLLTLKSCEEHFRGIISWSEGLLRLRSPLKAVTDYLNEMVRPCVKTCSEHSDAVAKLLIANYARLRLRVHLRHVSSNGVNEHGSKTC
;
A
#
# COMPACT_ATOMS: atom_id res chain seq x y z
N SER A 1 25.40 -5.93 -14.29
CA SER A 1 25.07 -7.10 -13.46
C SER A 1 23.70 -6.85 -12.87
N SER A 2 22.69 -7.59 -13.32
CA SER A 2 21.28 -7.40 -12.94
C SER A 2 21.07 -7.98 -11.54
N TYR A 3 20.89 -7.12 -10.55
CA TYR A 3 20.27 -7.55 -9.30
C TYR A 3 18.75 -7.49 -9.52
N GLU A 4 18.19 -8.54 -10.11
CA GLU A 4 16.79 -8.87 -9.85
C GLU A 4 16.74 -9.30 -8.39
N VAL A 5 16.51 -8.33 -7.51
CA VAL A 5 16.21 -8.61 -6.12
C VAL A 5 14.85 -9.30 -6.12
N ASP A 6 14.86 -10.61 -5.89
CA ASP A 6 13.65 -11.40 -5.67
C ASP A 6 12.95 -10.89 -4.40
N ASP A 7 12.04 -9.97 -4.62
CA ASP A 7 11.25 -9.25 -3.64
C ASP A 7 10.42 -10.20 -2.74
N ALA A 8 10.09 -11.41 -3.23
CA ALA A 8 9.38 -12.40 -2.44
C ALA A 8 10.27 -12.98 -1.33
N LYS A 9 11.54 -13.23 -1.64
CA LYS A 9 12.54 -13.71 -0.68
C LYS A 9 12.83 -12.68 0.41
N TYR A 10 12.89 -11.39 0.03
CA TYR A 10 13.15 -10.31 0.98
C TYR A 10 11.99 -10.07 1.97
N LEU A 11 10.75 -10.23 1.50
CA LEU A 11 9.58 -10.19 2.36
C LEU A 11 9.55 -11.38 3.32
N ALA A 12 9.87 -12.58 2.83
CA ALA A 12 9.97 -13.78 3.66
C ALA A 12 11.05 -13.63 4.75
N ASP A 13 12.22 -13.08 4.42
CA ASP A 13 13.31 -12.85 5.37
C ASP A 13 12.96 -11.80 6.45
N MET A 14 12.24 -10.73 6.09
CA MET A 14 11.77 -9.72 7.07
C MET A 14 10.72 -10.31 8.01
N LEU A 15 9.80 -11.12 7.50
CA LEU A 15 8.78 -11.80 8.31
C LEU A 15 9.39 -12.88 9.22
N ALA A 16 10.40 -13.61 8.73
CA ALA A 16 11.09 -14.63 9.51
C ALA A 16 11.85 -14.05 10.72
N LYS A 17 12.44 -12.86 10.58
CA LYS A 17 13.07 -12.14 11.70
C LYS A 17 12.07 -11.71 12.77
N GLY A 18 10.89 -11.23 12.38
CA GLY A 18 9.81 -10.90 13.33
C GLY A 18 9.31 -12.12 14.11
N LYS A 19 9.31 -13.32 13.51
CA LYS A 19 8.94 -14.57 14.20
C LYS A 19 9.95 -15.04 15.25
N GLN A 20 11.22 -14.62 15.19
CA GLN A 20 12.23 -15.07 16.14
C GLN A 20 12.11 -14.40 17.52
N GLU A 21 11.41 -13.27 17.64
CA GLU A 21 11.35 -12.51 18.89
C GLU A 21 10.12 -12.83 19.76
N HIS A 22 9.03 -13.38 19.20
CA HIS A 22 7.77 -13.59 19.92
C HIS A 22 7.21 -14.99 19.71
N GLY A 23 7.43 -15.88 20.68
CA GLY A 23 6.77 -17.17 20.74
C GLY A 23 5.43 -17.06 21.44
N GLU A 24 4.32 -17.01 20.69
CA GLU A 24 3.00 -17.59 21.02
C GLU A 24 1.94 -17.22 19.96
N VAL A 25 1.05 -18.20 19.66
CA VAL A 25 -0.18 -18.22 18.82
C VAL A 25 -0.17 -17.34 17.55
N GLU A 26 0.01 -17.99 16.40
CA GLU A 26 -0.21 -17.34 15.09
C GLU A 26 -1.71 -17.18 14.81
N ALA A 27 -2.18 -15.95 14.58
CA ALA A 27 -3.54 -15.69 14.11
C ALA A 27 -3.62 -15.80 12.57
N ASP A 28 -4.77 -16.23 12.05
CA ASP A 28 -4.99 -16.36 10.59
C ASP A 28 -5.76 -15.17 9.98
N VAL A 29 -6.48 -14.39 10.81
CA VAL A 29 -7.40 -13.33 10.38
C VAL A 29 -7.24 -12.09 11.27
N ILE A 30 -7.53 -10.91 10.72
CA ILE A 30 -7.58 -9.65 11.46
C ILE A 30 -8.92 -9.58 12.20
N ASP A 31 -8.88 -9.43 13.52
CA ASP A 31 -10.07 -9.14 14.33
C ASP A 31 -10.32 -7.63 14.33
N ASP A 32 -11.39 -7.20 13.66
CA ASP A 32 -11.72 -5.80 13.49
C ASP A 32 -12.43 -5.19 14.70
N SER A 33 -12.86 -6.01 15.66
CA SER A 33 -13.51 -5.54 16.90
C SER A 33 -12.54 -4.75 17.80
N GLU A 34 -11.23 -4.97 17.63
CA GLU A 34 -10.17 -4.24 18.33
C GLU A 34 -9.72 -2.98 17.59
N ILE A 35 -10.20 -2.75 16.35
CA ILE A 35 -9.93 -1.53 15.58
C ILE A 35 -10.95 -0.46 16.00
N LEU A 36 -10.64 0.22 17.10
CA LEU A 36 -11.58 1.16 17.75
C LEU A 36 -11.82 2.44 16.94
N PHE A 37 -10.82 2.91 16.19
CA PHE A 37 -10.91 4.16 15.43
C PHE A 37 -10.16 4.08 14.11
N ILE A 38 -10.81 4.56 13.06
CA ILE A 38 -10.21 4.81 11.76
C ILE A 38 -9.97 6.31 11.67
N GLU A 39 -8.71 6.72 11.71
CA GLU A 39 -8.33 8.12 11.61
C GLU A 39 -8.34 8.59 10.16
N GLU A 40 -8.93 9.75 9.91
CA GLU A 40 -8.95 10.36 8.58
C GLU A 40 -7.55 10.90 8.21
N LEU A 41 -7.16 10.68 6.95
CA LEU A 41 -5.90 11.21 6.43
C LEU A 41 -5.89 12.74 6.34
N GLN A 42 -4.77 13.31 6.79
CA GLN A 42 -4.45 14.72 6.59
C GLN A 42 -4.06 15.00 5.13
N GLU A 43 -4.14 16.26 4.71
CA GLU A 43 -3.91 16.68 3.32
C GLU A 43 -2.51 16.29 2.80
N ASN A 44 -1.47 16.47 3.61
CA ASN A 44 -0.10 16.08 3.26
C ASN A 44 0.05 14.56 3.07
N GLU A 45 -0.71 13.76 3.81
CA GLU A 45 -0.73 12.31 3.70
C GLU A 45 -1.45 11.88 2.41
N CYS A 46 -2.52 12.57 2.05
CA CYS A 46 -3.17 12.42 0.75
C CYS A 46 -2.22 12.75 -0.42
N ASN A 47 -1.34 13.77 -0.30
CA ASN A 47 -0.35 14.09 -1.33
C ASN A 47 0.70 12.98 -1.49
N ILE A 48 1.13 12.35 -0.39
CA ILE A 48 2.01 11.18 -0.41
C ILE A 48 1.30 10.00 -1.06
N LEU A 49 0.05 9.77 -0.68
CA LEU A 49 -0.75 8.67 -1.19
C LEU A 49 -1.08 8.82 -2.67
N PHE A 50 -1.27 10.05 -3.16
CA PHE A 50 -1.44 10.36 -4.58
C PHE A 50 -0.19 9.98 -5.38
N TYR A 51 1.00 10.33 -4.90
CA TYR A 51 2.27 9.92 -5.52
C TYR A 51 2.43 8.38 -5.53
N ILE A 52 2.11 7.72 -4.42
CA ILE A 52 2.12 6.25 -4.33
C ILE A 52 1.11 5.63 -5.30
N GLY A 53 -0.09 6.18 -5.40
CA GLY A 53 -1.14 5.71 -6.30
C GLY A 53 -0.70 5.75 -7.76
N GLY A 54 0.01 6.81 -8.16
CA GLY A 54 0.64 6.89 -9.48
C GLY A 54 1.60 5.72 -9.74
N PHE A 55 2.47 5.41 -8.77
CA PHE A 55 3.37 4.27 -8.86
C PHE A 55 2.64 2.93 -8.98
N LEU A 56 1.57 2.73 -8.20
CA LEU A 56 0.76 1.50 -8.25
C LEU A 56 0.07 1.34 -9.61
N LEU A 57 -0.49 2.42 -10.16
CA LEU A 57 -1.20 2.39 -11.43
C LEU A 57 -0.30 2.01 -12.60
N LYS A 58 0.98 2.38 -12.58
CA LYS A 58 1.93 2.05 -13.67
C LYS A 58 1.94 0.54 -13.99
N GLY A 59 1.85 -0.31 -12.98
CA GLY A 59 1.77 -1.77 -13.16
C GLY A 59 0.39 -2.27 -13.59
N MET A 60 -0.68 -1.50 -13.31
CA MET A 60 -2.07 -1.88 -13.60
C MET A 60 -2.53 -1.47 -15.01
N LEU A 61 -1.94 -0.42 -15.58
CA LEU A 61 -2.34 0.07 -16.91
C LEU A 61 -2.15 -0.99 -18.02
N SER A 62 -1.23 -1.94 -17.83
CA SER A 62 -1.05 -3.07 -18.76
C SER A 62 -2.27 -3.98 -18.82
N VAL A 63 -3.00 -4.14 -17.70
CA VAL A 63 -4.20 -4.99 -17.60
C VAL A 63 -5.37 -4.40 -18.39
N VAL A 64 -5.40 -3.07 -18.53
CA VAL A 64 -6.46 -2.34 -19.24
C VAL A 64 -5.97 -1.64 -20.51
N ALA A 65 -4.80 -2.04 -21.05
CA ALA A 65 -4.11 -1.32 -22.12
C ALA A 65 -4.98 -1.09 -23.38
N GLY A 66 -5.92 -1.99 -23.66
CA GLY A 66 -6.86 -1.87 -24.79
C GLY A 66 -8.15 -1.11 -24.49
N CYS A 67 -8.42 -0.74 -23.23
CA CYS A 67 -9.70 -0.16 -22.82
C CYS A 67 -9.57 1.33 -22.50
N GLY A 68 -9.93 2.20 -23.45
CA GLY A 68 -9.89 3.66 -23.27
C GLY A 68 -10.74 4.14 -22.08
N HIS A 69 -11.91 3.52 -21.87
CA HIS A 69 -12.77 3.84 -20.73
C HIS A 69 -12.09 3.55 -19.38
N CYS A 70 -11.49 2.37 -19.22
CA CYS A 70 -10.79 2.02 -17.98
C CYS A 70 -9.55 2.89 -17.75
N ASN A 71 -8.79 3.19 -18.80
CA ASN A 71 -7.66 4.11 -18.69
C ASN A 71 -8.11 5.50 -18.21
N SER A 72 -9.19 6.04 -18.77
CA SER A 72 -9.73 7.33 -18.33
C SER A 72 -10.28 7.31 -16.90
N ALA A 73 -10.80 6.16 -16.43
CA ALA A 73 -11.28 6.00 -15.07
C ALA A 73 -10.13 5.91 -14.04
N LEU A 74 -8.97 5.39 -14.45
CA LEU A 74 -7.80 5.22 -13.58
C LEU A 74 -6.89 6.44 -13.56
N LEU A 75 -6.78 7.15 -14.67
CA LEU A 75 -5.84 8.26 -14.85
C LEU A 75 -6.50 9.61 -14.53
N GLY A 76 -5.78 10.41 -13.77
CA GLY A 76 -6.09 11.81 -13.47
C GLY A 76 -5.19 12.75 -14.25
N SER A 77 -5.07 13.98 -13.74
CA SER A 77 -4.25 15.03 -14.33
C SER A 77 -3.34 15.70 -13.29
N THR A 78 -2.45 16.55 -13.78
CA THR A 78 -1.59 17.43 -12.97
C THR A 78 -2.38 18.50 -12.22
N GLU A 79 -3.65 18.72 -12.55
CA GLU A 79 -4.52 19.72 -11.93
C GLU A 79 -5.17 19.24 -10.63
N SER A 80 -4.91 17.99 -10.22
CA SER A 80 -5.39 17.49 -8.94
C SER A 80 -4.82 18.31 -7.77
N GLU A 81 -5.66 18.60 -6.78
CA GLU A 81 -5.24 19.25 -5.52
C GLU A 81 -4.12 18.49 -4.79
N HIS A 82 -4.03 17.17 -5.02
CA HIS A 82 -3.03 16.31 -4.40
C HIS A 82 -1.77 16.06 -5.28
N ALA A 83 -1.67 16.72 -6.44
CA ALA A 83 -0.58 16.53 -7.40
C ALA A 83 0.76 17.13 -6.96
N THR A 84 0.78 18.02 -5.96
CA THR A 84 1.94 18.83 -5.58
C THR A 84 3.23 18.02 -5.40
N LEU A 85 3.19 16.91 -4.68
CA LEU A 85 4.37 16.07 -4.46
C LEU A 85 4.86 15.41 -5.75
N THR A 86 3.94 14.92 -6.57
CA THR A 86 4.24 14.28 -7.86
C THR A 86 4.89 15.28 -8.81
N ILE A 87 4.35 16.49 -8.92
CA ILE A 87 4.91 17.58 -9.74
C ILE A 87 6.32 17.94 -9.27
N LEU A 88 6.54 18.06 -7.96
CA LEU A 88 7.88 18.34 -7.41
C LEU A 88 8.89 17.24 -7.74
N LYS A 89 8.46 15.97 -7.74
CA LYS A 89 9.32 14.83 -8.11
C LYS A 89 9.65 14.82 -9.61
N GLU A 90 8.69 15.18 -10.45
CA GLU A 90 8.88 15.36 -11.89
C GLU A 90 9.85 16.48 -12.22
N TYR A 91 9.66 17.65 -11.60
CA TYR A 91 10.55 18.80 -11.76
C TYR A 91 12.00 18.46 -11.39
N ARG A 92 12.20 17.79 -10.25
CA ARG A 92 13.55 17.36 -9.81
C ARG A 92 14.20 16.36 -10.77
N SER A 93 13.39 15.61 -11.51
CA SER A 93 13.86 14.54 -12.40
C SER A 93 13.86 14.94 -13.87
N GLU A 94 13.56 16.20 -14.19
CA GLU A 94 13.37 16.73 -15.55
C GLU A 94 12.44 15.87 -16.42
N GLY A 95 11.44 15.21 -15.82
CA GLY A 95 10.64 14.18 -16.49
C GLY A 95 9.15 14.37 -16.33
N GLY A 96 8.37 14.16 -17.40
CA GLY A 96 6.90 14.09 -17.41
C GLY A 96 6.38 12.66 -17.51
N ASN A 97 6.99 11.75 -16.75
CA ASN A 97 6.81 10.30 -16.88
C ASN A 97 6.06 9.67 -15.69
N LEU A 98 5.65 10.47 -14.70
CA LEU A 98 4.88 9.96 -13.58
C LEU A 98 3.41 9.85 -13.95
N THR A 99 2.77 8.84 -13.38
CA THR A 99 1.36 8.60 -13.57
C THR A 99 0.57 9.35 -12.50
N TYR A 100 -0.48 10.05 -12.92
CA TYR A 100 -1.38 10.77 -12.03
C TYR A 100 -2.63 9.92 -11.82
N PRO A 101 -2.94 9.47 -10.59
CA PRO A 101 -4.17 8.72 -10.34
C PRO A 101 -5.41 9.62 -10.45
N SER A 102 -6.52 9.02 -10.86
CA SER A 102 -7.81 9.70 -10.83
C SER A 102 -8.27 9.92 -9.37
N LYS A 103 -9.25 10.82 -9.19
CA LYS A 103 -9.86 11.07 -7.88
C LYS A 103 -10.46 9.80 -7.28
N ASP A 104 -11.10 8.96 -8.09
CA ASP A 104 -11.73 7.72 -7.62
C ASP A 104 -10.69 6.68 -7.17
N VAL A 105 -9.54 6.62 -7.84
CA VAL A 105 -8.40 5.81 -7.39
C VAL A 105 -7.87 6.34 -6.06
N LEU A 106 -7.67 7.66 -5.95
CA LEU A 106 -7.19 8.25 -4.69
C LEU A 106 -8.15 7.99 -3.52
N LEU A 107 -9.46 8.13 -3.72
CA LEU A 107 -10.45 7.84 -2.68
C LEU A 107 -10.40 6.39 -2.23
N THR A 108 -10.24 5.46 -3.18
CA THR A 108 -10.08 4.03 -2.86
C THR A 108 -8.82 3.79 -2.05
N LEU A 109 -7.69 4.40 -2.45
CA LEU A 109 -6.43 4.29 -1.73
C LEU A 109 -6.49 4.94 -0.34
N LYS A 110 -7.18 6.09 -0.21
CA LYS A 110 -7.40 6.77 1.08
C LYS A 110 -8.08 5.83 2.04
N SER A 111 -9.20 5.23 1.64
CA SER A 111 -9.90 4.23 2.46
C SER A 111 -8.98 3.05 2.81
N CYS A 112 -8.19 2.54 1.86
CA CYS A 112 -7.23 1.48 2.16
C CYS A 112 -6.20 1.89 3.22
N GLU A 113 -5.67 3.12 3.16
CA GLU A 113 -4.67 3.62 4.12
C GLU A 113 -5.24 3.88 5.51
N GLU A 114 -6.45 4.40 5.58
CA GLU A 114 -7.15 4.62 6.86
C GLU A 114 -7.41 3.27 7.56
N HIS A 115 -7.88 2.26 6.82
CA HIS A 115 -8.03 0.90 7.34
C HIS A 115 -6.69 0.27 7.70
N PHE A 116 -5.66 0.42 6.85
CA PHE A 116 -4.33 -0.09 7.14
C PHE A 116 -3.74 0.52 8.41
N ARG A 117 -3.99 1.81 8.67
CA ARG A 117 -3.63 2.48 9.93
C ARG A 117 -4.31 1.85 11.13
N GLY A 118 -5.60 1.52 11.03
CA GLY A 118 -6.31 0.76 12.04
C GLY A 118 -5.63 -0.59 12.35
N ILE A 119 -5.26 -1.34 11.30
CA ILE A 119 -4.58 -2.64 11.43
C ILE A 119 -3.20 -2.51 12.11
N ILE A 120 -2.43 -1.47 11.79
CA ILE A 120 -1.11 -1.29 12.44
C ILE A 120 -1.23 -0.74 13.86
N SER A 121 -2.30 -0.02 14.20
CA SER A 121 -2.58 0.37 15.59
C SER A 121 -2.91 -0.85 16.44
N TRP A 122 -3.48 -1.89 15.82
CA TRP A 122 -3.51 -3.28 16.29
C TRP A 122 -2.11 -3.96 16.20
N SER A 123 -1.07 -3.21 16.59
CA SER A 123 0.36 -3.43 16.26
C SER A 123 0.94 -4.79 16.69
N GLU A 124 0.46 -5.37 17.79
CA GLU A 124 0.96 -6.67 18.24
C GLU A 124 0.40 -7.85 17.43
N GLY A 125 -0.75 -7.67 16.77
CA GLY A 125 -1.42 -8.73 16.02
C GLY A 125 -0.84 -8.96 14.63
N LEU A 126 -0.46 -7.90 13.90
CA LEU A 126 -0.03 -8.01 12.51
C LEU A 126 1.24 -8.88 12.32
N LEU A 127 2.20 -8.79 13.24
CA LEU A 127 3.43 -9.59 13.22
C LEU A 127 3.20 -11.04 13.67
N ARG A 128 2.12 -11.30 14.42
CA ARG A 128 1.68 -12.64 14.82
C ARG A 128 0.88 -13.35 13.74
N LEU A 129 0.51 -12.67 12.66
CA LEU A 129 -0.23 -13.31 11.58
C LEU A 129 0.63 -14.33 10.83
N ARG A 130 0.06 -15.51 10.56
CA ARG A 130 0.72 -16.55 9.77
C ARG A 130 1.00 -16.10 8.34
N SER A 131 0.07 -15.36 7.75
CA SER A 131 0.19 -14.78 6.40
C SER A 131 -0.30 -13.33 6.39
N PRO A 132 0.53 -12.37 6.85
CA PRO A 132 0.10 -10.98 7.03
C PRO A 132 -0.37 -10.34 5.72
N LEU A 133 0.30 -10.65 4.60
CA LEU A 133 -0.12 -10.12 3.29
C LEU A 133 -1.51 -10.60 2.89
N LYS A 134 -1.80 -11.89 3.10
CA LYS A 134 -3.10 -12.47 2.76
C LYS A 134 -4.18 -11.87 3.66
N ALA A 135 -3.98 -11.89 4.98
CA ALA A 135 -4.93 -11.37 5.95
C ALA A 135 -5.26 -9.88 5.73
N VAL A 136 -4.24 -9.05 5.50
CA VAL A 136 -4.45 -7.62 5.18
C VAL A 136 -5.20 -7.45 3.86
N THR A 137 -4.85 -8.23 2.82
CA THR A 137 -5.52 -8.13 1.52
C THR A 137 -6.99 -8.56 1.62
N ASP A 138 -7.27 -9.66 2.32
CA ASP A 138 -8.63 -10.17 2.51
C ASP A 138 -9.47 -9.17 3.31
N TYR A 139 -8.93 -8.63 4.42
CA TYR A 139 -9.59 -7.59 5.22
C TYR A 139 -9.89 -6.33 4.40
N LEU A 140 -8.91 -5.82 3.64
CA LEU A 140 -9.13 -4.63 2.82
C LEU A 140 -10.15 -4.87 1.71
N ASN A 141 -10.22 -6.07 1.13
CA ASN A 141 -11.26 -6.41 0.15
C ASN A 141 -12.66 -6.47 0.75
N GLU A 142 -12.78 -6.79 2.04
CA GLU A 142 -14.06 -6.80 2.76
C GLU A 142 -14.52 -5.39 3.13
N MET A 143 -13.59 -4.57 3.62
CA MET A 143 -13.92 -3.26 4.19
C MET A 143 -13.95 -2.12 3.17
N VAL A 144 -13.04 -2.14 2.20
CA VAL A 144 -12.92 -1.06 1.22
C VAL A 144 -13.90 -1.28 0.08
N ARG A 145 -14.66 -0.24 -0.26
CA ARG A 145 -15.50 -0.20 -1.46
C ARG A 145 -14.80 0.62 -2.54
N PRO A 146 -14.24 -0.01 -3.60
CA PRO A 146 -13.58 0.72 -4.66
C PRO A 146 -14.52 1.67 -5.38
N CYS A 147 -14.12 2.94 -5.52
CA CYS A 147 -14.89 3.97 -6.20
C CYS A 147 -14.66 4.00 -7.72
N VAL A 148 -13.72 3.20 -8.22
CA VAL A 148 -13.24 3.29 -9.61
C VAL A 148 -14.28 2.78 -10.61
N LYS A 149 -14.75 3.67 -11.50
CA LYS A 149 -15.78 3.39 -12.50
C LYS A 149 -15.20 2.83 -13.80
N THR A 150 -14.68 1.61 -13.74
CA THR A 150 -14.21 0.86 -14.93
C THR A 150 -15.36 0.10 -15.61
N CYS A 151 -15.12 -0.48 -16.79
CA CYS A 151 -16.13 -1.31 -17.45
C CYS A 151 -16.35 -2.63 -16.69
N SER A 152 -17.51 -3.26 -16.93
CA SER A 152 -17.90 -4.52 -16.28
C SER A 152 -16.92 -5.68 -16.49
N GLU A 153 -16.16 -5.67 -17.58
CA GLU A 153 -15.15 -6.70 -17.86
C GLU A 153 -13.92 -6.59 -16.95
N HIS A 154 -13.54 -5.36 -16.56
CA HIS A 154 -12.31 -5.09 -15.81
C HIS A 154 -12.55 -4.71 -14.35
N SER A 155 -13.80 -4.41 -13.95
CA SER A 155 -14.10 -3.82 -12.64
C SER A 155 -13.60 -4.64 -11.46
N ASP A 156 -13.92 -5.92 -11.41
CA ASP A 156 -13.47 -6.82 -10.34
C ASP A 156 -11.95 -7.00 -10.33
N ALA A 157 -11.34 -7.17 -11.51
CA ALA A 157 -9.90 -7.36 -11.64
C ALA A 157 -9.11 -6.11 -11.21
N VAL A 158 -9.56 -4.93 -11.64
CA VAL A 158 -8.94 -3.64 -11.28
C VAL A 158 -9.06 -3.37 -9.79
N ALA A 159 -10.25 -3.59 -9.21
CA ALA A 159 -10.50 -3.44 -7.78
C ALA A 159 -9.55 -4.31 -6.94
N LYS A 160 -9.55 -5.63 -7.19
CA LYS A 160 -8.72 -6.59 -6.45
C LYS A 160 -7.23 -6.29 -6.62
N LEU A 161 -6.82 -5.93 -7.84
CA LEU A 161 -5.42 -5.63 -8.12
C LEU A 161 -4.96 -4.34 -7.43
N LEU A 162 -5.81 -3.31 -7.37
CA LEU A 162 -5.50 -2.07 -6.66
C LEU A 162 -5.28 -2.34 -5.18
N ILE A 163 -6.21 -3.06 -4.53
CA ILE A 163 -6.15 -3.40 -3.12
C ILE A 163 -4.94 -4.30 -2.82
N ALA A 164 -4.73 -5.35 -3.61
CA ALA A 164 -3.61 -6.28 -3.39
C ALA A 164 -2.24 -5.60 -3.59
N ASN A 165 -2.09 -4.73 -4.60
CA ASN A 165 -0.85 -4.00 -4.82
C ASN A 165 -0.60 -2.96 -3.72
N TYR A 166 -1.65 -2.28 -3.27
CA TYR A 166 -1.58 -1.38 -2.12
C TYR A 166 -1.14 -2.14 -0.85
N ALA A 167 -1.83 -3.23 -0.49
CA ALA A 167 -1.55 -4.04 0.70
C ALA A 167 -0.09 -4.53 0.70
N ARG A 168 0.38 -5.06 -0.44
CA ARG A 168 1.76 -5.51 -0.61
C ARG A 168 2.77 -4.39 -0.40
N LEU A 169 2.57 -3.25 -1.04
CA LEU A 169 3.47 -2.11 -0.92
C LEU A 169 3.50 -1.60 0.52
N ARG A 170 2.33 -1.41 1.13
CA ARG A 170 2.23 -0.79 2.44
C ARG A 170 2.78 -1.68 3.54
N LEU A 171 2.46 -2.98 3.52
CA LEU A 171 3.03 -3.96 4.43
C LEU A 171 4.56 -3.98 4.31
N ARG A 172 5.11 -3.95 3.09
CA ARG A 172 6.57 -3.88 2.89
C ARG A 172 7.18 -2.64 3.54
N VAL A 173 6.57 -1.48 3.34
CA VAL A 173 7.04 -0.22 3.95
C VAL A 173 6.98 -0.30 5.48
N HIS A 174 5.88 -0.81 6.03
CA HIS A 174 5.72 -0.98 7.47
C HIS A 174 6.77 -1.92 8.06
N LEU A 175 6.95 -3.12 7.50
CA LEU A 175 7.95 -4.09 7.97
C LEU A 175 9.38 -3.54 7.92
N ARG A 176 9.72 -2.76 6.89
CA ARG A 176 11.03 -2.08 6.80
C ARG A 176 11.19 -1.01 7.89
N HIS A 177 10.12 -0.30 8.21
CA HIS A 177 10.13 0.72 9.27
C HIS A 177 10.32 0.06 10.65
N VAL A 178 9.55 -0.98 10.96
CA VAL A 178 9.68 -1.75 12.21
C VAL A 178 11.09 -2.33 12.36
N SER A 179 11.63 -2.94 11.29
CA SER A 179 12.98 -3.50 11.31
C SER A 179 14.07 -2.45 11.55
N SER A 180 13.91 -1.24 10.99
CA SER A 180 14.88 -0.16 11.18
C SER A 180 14.87 0.39 12.61
N ASN A 181 13.72 0.36 13.28
CA ASN A 181 13.59 0.83 14.66
C ASN A 181 14.14 -0.21 15.66
N GLY A 182 13.97 -1.51 15.42
CA GLY A 182 14.52 -2.58 16.28
C GLY A 182 16.06 -2.66 16.27
N VAL A 183 16.72 -2.20 15.20
CA VAL A 183 18.19 -2.15 15.12
C VAL A 183 18.79 -1.02 15.97
N ASN A 184 18.02 0.04 16.26
CA ASN A 184 18.50 1.16 17.07
C ASN A 184 18.47 0.90 18.58
N GLU A 185 17.73 -0.11 19.07
CA GLU A 185 17.76 -0.49 20.50
C GLU A 185 18.99 -1.33 20.88
N HIS A 186 19.66 -1.92 19.89
CA HIS A 186 20.91 -2.68 20.09
C HIS A 186 22.17 -1.89 19.69
N GLY A 187 22.01 -0.66 19.21
CA GLY A 187 23.08 0.26 18.83
C GLY A 187 23.65 1.09 19.98
N SER A 188 23.76 0.52 21.18
CA SER A 188 24.52 1.13 22.28
C SER A 188 25.34 0.07 23.00
N LYS A 189 26.50 -0.22 22.41
CA LYS A 189 27.72 -0.73 23.07
C LYS A 189 28.83 -0.80 22.03
N THR A 190 29.47 0.34 21.80
CA THR A 190 30.94 0.45 21.79
C THR A 190 31.29 1.93 21.83
N CYS A 191 32.23 2.23 22.73
CA CYS A 191 32.84 3.50 23.05
C CYS A 191 33.45 4.23 21.85
#